data_AF-A0A6B2LGU5-F1
#
_entry.id   AF-A0A6B2LGU5-F1
#
_cell.length_a   1.000
_cell.length_b   1.000
_cell.length_c   1.000
_cell.angle_alpha   90.00
_cell.angle_beta   90.00
_cell.angle_gamma   90.00
#
_symmetry.space_group_name_H-M   'P 1'
#
loop_
_entity.id
_entity.type
_entity.pdbx_description
1 polymer ?
#
loop_
_entity_poly.entity_id
_entity_poly.type
_entity_poly.pdbx_seq_one_letter_code
_entity_poly.pdbx_strand_id
1 'polypeptide(L)'
;MVKDLMEITKGVQGDNVDKSSCFPIKITLGTFSEQENDLLIFRQQARWAFKYPSLNSPNQLDLIKNYLFCSEESRVQIENDHFIREQVPWIFTCAHTRRDVRCGQCGPAIIDELQRLSQQSEWKGKFKIGSTSHIGGHKFAGNIIIYPTGDWYGLLNQNNIQEVIRMYFNGDITNLHWRGQMALTPEQQKLLKTTT
;
A
#
# COMPACT_ATOMS: atom_id res chain seq x y z
N MET A 1 16.13 8.01 -9.73
CA MET A 1 15.29 7.76 -8.54
C MET A 1 14.49 6.45 -8.60
N VAL A 2 13.43 6.32 -9.41
CA VAL A 2 12.70 5.02 -9.54
C VAL A 2 13.61 3.92 -10.07
N LYS A 3 14.50 4.24 -11.02
CA LYS A 3 15.56 3.32 -11.48
C LYS A 3 16.50 2.93 -10.34
N ASP A 4 17.02 3.89 -9.60
CA ASP A 4 17.96 3.64 -8.48
C ASP A 4 17.31 2.83 -7.35
N LEU A 5 16.03 3.11 -7.02
CA LEU A 5 15.24 2.35 -6.07
C LEU A 5 14.88 0.94 -6.59
N MET A 6 14.60 0.80 -7.88
CA MET A 6 14.43 -0.51 -8.51
C MET A 6 15.75 -1.30 -8.56
N GLU A 7 16.90 -0.65 -8.76
CA GLU A 7 18.22 -1.29 -8.68
C GLU A 7 18.56 -1.73 -7.26
N ILE A 8 18.21 -0.93 -6.25
CA ILE A 8 18.27 -1.32 -4.83
C ILE A 8 17.45 -2.60 -4.58
N THR A 9 16.24 -2.72 -5.13
CA THR A 9 15.43 -3.96 -5.00
C THR A 9 15.95 -5.14 -5.83
N LYS A 10 16.75 -4.90 -6.87
CA LYS A 10 17.40 -5.96 -7.66
C LYS A 10 18.66 -6.50 -6.98
N GLY A 11 19.38 -5.68 -6.23
CA GLY A 11 20.53 -6.12 -5.41
C GLY A 11 20.16 -7.09 -4.27
N VAL A 12 18.87 -7.16 -3.93
CA VAL A 12 18.28 -8.10 -2.97
C VAL A 12 18.12 -9.52 -3.55
N GLN A 13 18.43 -9.74 -4.84
CA GLN A 13 18.34 -11.05 -5.53
C GLN A 13 19.67 -11.81 -5.63
N GLY A 14 20.72 -11.43 -4.89
CA GLY A 14 21.97 -12.19 -4.85
C GLY A 14 21.80 -13.59 -4.24
N ASP A 15 22.61 -14.56 -4.69
CA ASP A 15 22.48 -15.99 -4.36
C ASP A 15 22.60 -16.35 -2.85
N ASN A 16 23.01 -15.39 -2.01
CA ASN A 16 23.15 -15.54 -0.56
C ASN A 16 22.10 -14.76 0.27
N VAL A 17 21.08 -14.15 -0.36
CA VAL A 17 20.01 -13.48 0.37
C VAL A 17 18.89 -14.47 0.66
N ASP A 18 18.53 -14.65 1.93
CA ASP A 18 17.37 -15.45 2.33
C ASP A 18 16.12 -14.90 1.63
N LYS A 19 15.64 -15.63 0.63
CA LYS A 19 14.51 -15.22 -0.22
C LYS A 19 13.19 -15.11 0.56
N SER A 20 13.13 -15.58 1.80
CA SER A 20 12.01 -15.34 2.72
C SER A 20 11.99 -13.93 3.30
N SER A 21 13.12 -13.21 3.22
CA SER A 21 13.31 -11.83 3.69
C SER A 21 13.25 -10.77 2.56
N CYS A 22 13.25 -11.21 1.30
CA CYS A 22 13.19 -10.37 0.12
C CYS A 22 11.74 -10.04 -0.27
N PHE A 23 11.13 -9.07 0.42
CA PHE A 23 9.78 -8.63 0.09
C PHE A 23 9.79 -7.70 -1.12
N PRO A 24 8.82 -7.78 -2.05
CA PRO A 24 8.70 -6.82 -3.12
C PRO A 24 8.38 -5.44 -2.52
N ILE A 25 9.40 -4.60 -2.36
CA ILE A 25 9.22 -3.20 -1.99
C ILE A 25 8.58 -2.52 -3.18
N LYS A 26 7.26 -2.36 -3.13
CA LYS A 26 6.54 -1.60 -4.14
C LYS A 26 6.57 -0.12 -3.79
N ILE A 27 7.59 0.56 -4.30
CA ILE A 27 7.70 2.01 -4.17
C ILE A 27 6.75 2.64 -5.18
N THR A 28 5.63 3.12 -4.67
CA THR A 28 4.66 3.88 -5.46
C THR A 28 4.85 5.34 -5.11
N LEU A 29 5.46 6.10 -6.02
CA LEU A 29 5.42 7.55 -5.94
C LEU A 29 4.02 7.99 -6.33
N GLY A 30 3.36 8.66 -5.40
CA GLY A 30 2.09 9.33 -5.64
C GLY A 30 2.09 10.67 -4.92
N THR A 31 1.31 11.59 -5.44
CA THR A 31 1.00 12.86 -4.78
C THR A 31 -0.19 12.61 -3.87
N PHE A 32 0.08 12.43 -2.58
CA PHE A 32 -0.92 12.00 -1.58
C PHE A 32 -1.43 13.16 -0.70
N SER A 33 -0.81 14.35 -0.82
CA SER A 33 -1.22 15.63 -0.21
C SER A 33 -0.56 16.80 -0.97
N GLU A 34 -0.80 18.06 -0.55
CA GLU A 34 -0.06 19.25 -1.04
C GLU A 34 1.47 19.19 -0.80
N GLN A 35 1.96 18.19 -0.06
CA GLN A 35 3.38 17.87 0.09
C GLN A 35 3.70 16.53 -0.59
N GLU A 36 4.67 16.59 -1.51
CA GLU A 36 5.00 15.54 -2.49
C GLU A 36 5.90 14.41 -1.91
N ASN A 37 5.66 13.16 -2.38
CA ASN A 37 6.51 11.96 -2.32
C ASN A 37 6.58 11.15 -1.00
N ASP A 38 5.47 10.57 -0.52
CA ASP A 38 5.51 9.58 0.57
C ASP A 38 6.03 8.19 0.15
N LEU A 39 6.69 7.48 1.08
CA LEU A 39 7.07 6.07 0.92
C LEU A 39 6.27 5.19 1.87
N LEU A 40 5.55 4.20 1.30
CA LEU A 40 4.87 3.15 2.06
C LEU A 40 5.83 1.97 2.26
N ILE A 41 6.09 1.59 3.51
CA ILE A 41 7.01 0.49 3.84
C ILE A 41 6.28 -0.64 4.56
N PHE A 42 6.14 -1.76 3.85
CA PHE A 42 5.68 -3.04 4.38
C PHE A 42 6.90 -3.84 4.86
N ARG A 43 6.92 -4.62 5.94
CA ARG A 43 5.87 -5.16 6.85
C ARG A 43 5.60 -4.30 8.10
N GLN A 44 6.30 -3.19 8.26
CA GLN A 44 6.35 -2.40 9.51
C GLN A 44 5.11 -1.53 9.75
N GLN A 45 4.10 -1.61 8.88
CA GLN A 45 2.86 -0.82 8.97
C GLN A 45 3.11 0.70 9.04
N ALA A 46 4.25 1.15 8.52
CA ALA A 46 4.77 2.48 8.77
C ALA A 46 4.76 3.32 7.48
N ARG A 47 4.11 4.50 7.50
CA ARG A 47 4.22 5.46 6.40
C ARG A 47 5.38 6.40 6.71
N TRP A 48 6.35 6.45 5.81
CA TRP A 48 7.38 7.46 5.87
C TRP A 48 6.89 8.71 5.13
N ALA A 49 6.50 9.72 5.91
CA ALA A 49 6.17 11.01 5.38
C ALA A 49 7.45 11.82 5.19
N PHE A 50 7.84 12.08 3.95
CA PHE A 50 8.96 12.97 3.70
C PHE A 50 8.48 14.40 3.99
N LYS A 51 9.02 15.04 5.03
CA LYS A 51 8.77 16.47 5.33
C LYS A 51 9.30 17.44 4.24
N TYR A 52 9.91 16.92 3.17
CA TYR A 52 10.50 17.70 2.11
C TYR A 52 9.97 17.25 0.74
N PRO A 53 9.64 18.20 -0.16
CA PRO A 53 8.86 17.95 -1.38
C PRO A 53 9.55 17.06 -2.43
N SER A 54 10.82 16.69 -2.26
CA SER A 54 11.53 15.90 -3.27
C SER A 54 12.47 14.89 -2.65
N LEU A 55 12.37 13.63 -3.10
CA LEU A 55 13.30 12.52 -2.88
C LEU A 55 14.62 12.69 -3.68
N ASN A 56 15.13 13.92 -3.74
CA ASN A 56 16.22 14.31 -4.65
C ASN A 56 17.55 14.54 -3.95
N SER A 57 17.65 14.34 -2.63
CA SER A 57 18.94 14.42 -1.94
C SER A 57 19.55 13.01 -1.76
N PRO A 58 20.87 12.82 -2.03
CA PRO A 58 21.58 11.57 -1.77
C PRO A 58 21.34 11.02 -0.35
N ASN A 59 21.26 11.93 0.63
CA ASN A 59 21.00 11.62 2.03
C ASN A 59 19.67 10.88 2.25
N GLN A 60 18.61 11.19 1.50
CA GLN A 60 17.30 10.51 1.64
C GLN A 60 17.33 9.09 1.07
N LEU A 61 18.03 8.87 -0.05
CA LEU A 61 18.18 7.52 -0.61
C LEU A 61 19.04 6.64 0.30
N ASP A 62 20.10 7.20 0.88
CA ASP A 62 20.94 6.47 1.83
C ASP A 62 20.19 6.19 3.13
N LEU A 63 19.29 7.08 3.56
CA LEU A 63 18.40 6.84 4.69
C LEU A 63 17.41 5.69 4.42
N ILE A 64 16.82 5.65 3.21
CA ILE A 64 15.97 4.53 2.77
C ILE A 64 16.78 3.23 2.71
N LYS A 65 17.98 3.25 2.12
CA LYS A 65 18.86 2.08 2.07
C LYS A 65 19.19 1.60 3.48
N ASN A 66 19.64 2.48 4.36
CA ASN A 66 19.96 2.14 5.74
C ASN A 66 18.74 1.52 6.44
N TYR A 67 17.56 2.12 6.32
CA TYR A 67 16.35 1.54 6.89
C TYR A 67 16.05 0.12 6.35
N LEU A 68 16.18 -0.09 5.04
CA LEU A 68 15.91 -1.39 4.42
C LEU A 68 16.97 -2.44 4.79
N PHE A 69 18.25 -2.06 4.88
CA PHE A 69 19.39 -2.98 4.99
C PHE A 69 20.04 -3.06 6.38
N CYS A 70 19.70 -2.19 7.34
CA CYS A 70 20.27 -2.25 8.69
C CYS A 70 19.62 -3.32 9.58
N SER A 71 20.33 -3.70 10.65
CA SER A 71 19.80 -4.57 11.71
C SER A 71 18.60 -3.94 12.42
N GLU A 72 17.75 -4.77 13.04
CA GLU A 72 16.54 -4.30 13.76
C GLU A 72 16.85 -3.21 14.79
N GLU A 73 17.96 -3.34 15.55
CA GLU A 73 18.39 -2.38 16.57
C GLU A 73 18.69 -0.99 15.98
N SER A 74 19.25 -0.93 14.78
CA SER A 74 19.54 0.34 14.09
C SER A 74 18.30 0.95 13.43
N ARG A 75 17.28 0.13 13.09
CA ARG A 75 16.00 0.63 12.56
C ARG A 75 15.22 1.42 13.60
N VAL A 76 15.23 1.00 14.86
CA VAL A 76 14.50 1.65 15.97
C VAL A 76 14.90 3.12 16.15
N GLN A 77 16.17 3.49 15.92
CA GLN A 77 16.59 4.90 15.98
C GLN A 77 16.05 5.73 14.82
N ILE A 78 16.00 5.17 13.61
CA ILE A 78 15.45 5.84 12.42
C ILE A 78 13.93 6.01 12.53
N GLU A 79 13.27 5.06 13.20
CA GLU A 79 11.81 5.06 13.41
C GLU A 79 11.28 6.28 14.18
N ASN A 80 12.04 6.77 15.17
CA ASN A 80 11.53 7.79 16.09
C ASN A 80 11.44 9.21 15.51
N ASP A 81 12.24 9.56 14.51
CA ASP A 81 12.30 10.95 14.01
C ASP A 81 11.45 11.20 12.75
N HIS A 82 11.05 10.14 12.05
CA HIS A 82 10.66 10.23 10.65
C HIS A 82 9.40 9.45 10.26
N PHE A 83 8.87 8.63 11.15
CA PHE A 83 7.71 7.79 10.85
C PHE A 83 6.42 8.39 11.36
N ILE A 84 5.40 8.36 10.50
CA ILE A 84 4.04 8.68 10.89
C ILE A 84 3.27 7.38 11.05
N ARG A 85 2.84 7.11 12.29
CA ARG A 85 1.82 6.10 12.54
C ARG A 85 0.47 6.66 12.12
N GLU A 86 -0.04 6.13 11.03
CA GLU A 86 -1.38 6.45 10.57
C GLU A 86 -2.40 5.96 11.59
N GLN A 87 -3.23 6.87 12.07
CA GLN A 87 -4.30 6.56 13.04
C GLN A 87 -5.46 5.81 12.39
N VAL A 88 -5.56 5.89 11.06
CA VAL A 88 -6.64 5.33 10.26
C VAL A 88 -6.06 4.73 8.98
N PRO A 89 -6.66 3.67 8.44
CA PRO A 89 -6.16 3.03 7.24
C PRO A 89 -6.24 3.95 6.01
N TRP A 90 -5.32 3.73 5.07
CA TRP A 90 -5.42 4.29 3.72
C TRP A 90 -6.00 3.26 2.77
N ILE A 91 -6.88 3.71 1.89
CA ILE A 91 -7.43 2.92 0.79
C ILE A 91 -6.85 3.47 -0.51
N PHE A 92 -6.07 2.66 -1.20
CA PHE A 92 -5.42 3.01 -2.44
C PHE A 92 -6.05 2.31 -3.63
N THR A 93 -6.25 3.02 -4.74
CA THR A 93 -6.64 2.41 -6.01
C THR A 93 -5.82 2.93 -7.18
N CYS A 94 -5.62 2.09 -8.20
CA CYS A 94 -4.97 2.48 -9.44
C CYS A 94 -6.00 3.13 -10.38
N ALA A 95 -5.79 4.39 -10.73
CA ALA A 95 -6.77 5.19 -11.51
C ALA A 95 -6.25 5.67 -12.88
N HIS A 96 -5.14 5.14 -13.38
CA HIS A 96 -4.61 5.51 -14.69
C HIS A 96 -4.76 4.40 -15.73
N THR A 97 -4.69 4.77 -17.02
CA THR A 97 -4.90 3.87 -18.16
C THR A 97 -3.61 3.20 -18.68
N ARG A 98 -2.43 3.66 -18.23
CA ARG A 98 -1.13 3.27 -18.81
C ARG A 98 -0.84 1.76 -18.87
N ARG A 99 -1.25 0.98 -17.87
CA ARG A 99 -1.03 -0.48 -17.85
C ARG A 99 -2.27 -1.26 -18.30
N ASP A 100 -3.45 -0.81 -17.88
CA ASP A 100 -4.72 -1.45 -18.19
C ASP A 100 -5.79 -0.35 -18.22
N VAL A 101 -6.55 -0.27 -19.31
CA VAL A 101 -7.59 0.75 -19.50
C VAL A 101 -8.68 0.62 -18.44
N ARG A 102 -8.97 -0.60 -17.98
CA ARG A 102 -10.00 -0.85 -16.97
C ARG A 102 -9.66 -0.19 -15.64
N CYS A 103 -8.37 -0.08 -15.28
CA CYS A 103 -7.97 0.66 -14.09
C CYS A 103 -8.32 2.16 -14.20
N GLY A 104 -8.13 2.76 -15.38
CA GLY A 104 -8.52 4.15 -15.63
C GLY A 104 -10.03 4.39 -15.68
N GLN A 105 -10.83 3.34 -15.86
CA GLN A 105 -12.30 3.42 -15.81
C GLN A 105 -12.84 3.15 -14.40
N CYS A 106 -12.40 2.07 -13.77
CA CYS A 106 -12.89 1.67 -12.44
C CYS A 106 -12.33 2.55 -11.32
N GLY A 107 -11.05 2.94 -11.40
CA GLY A 107 -10.36 3.68 -10.34
C GLY A 107 -11.03 5.00 -9.97
N PRO A 108 -11.36 5.89 -10.93
CA PRO A 108 -12.08 7.14 -10.64
C PRO A 108 -13.43 6.89 -9.97
N ALA A 109 -14.25 5.96 -10.50
CA ALA A 109 -15.55 5.64 -9.92
C ALA A 109 -15.46 5.11 -8.48
N ILE A 110 -14.39 4.37 -8.17
CA ILE A 110 -14.08 3.87 -6.83
C ILE A 110 -13.68 5.02 -5.90
N ILE A 111 -12.86 5.95 -6.36
CA ILE A 111 -12.44 7.13 -5.58
C ILE A 111 -13.66 8.00 -5.26
N ASP A 112 -14.50 8.30 -6.25
CA ASP A 112 -15.70 9.12 -6.08
C ASP A 112 -16.64 8.51 -5.03
N GLU A 113 -16.83 7.18 -5.07
CA GLU A 113 -17.67 6.48 -4.10
C GLU A 113 -17.05 6.49 -2.70
N LEU A 114 -15.74 6.25 -2.56
CA LEU A 114 -15.06 6.35 -1.27
C LEU A 114 -15.13 7.76 -0.69
N GLN A 115 -15.01 8.80 -1.53
CA GLN A 115 -15.15 10.20 -1.13
C GLN A 115 -16.58 10.46 -0.64
N ARG A 116 -17.60 10.01 -1.37
CA ARG A 116 -19.00 10.09 -0.94
C ARG A 116 -19.22 9.40 0.40
N LEU A 117 -18.69 8.18 0.57
CA LEU A 117 -18.77 7.44 1.84
C LEU A 117 -18.11 8.23 2.97
N SER A 118 -16.91 8.77 2.78
CA SER A 118 -16.16 9.52 3.81
C SER A 118 -16.89 10.75 4.36
N GLN A 119 -17.91 11.27 3.66
CA GLN A 119 -18.74 12.38 4.14
C GLN A 119 -19.91 11.90 5.03
N GLN A 120 -20.26 10.62 5.00
CA GLN A 120 -21.32 10.07 5.83
C GLN A 120 -20.84 9.88 7.28
N SER A 121 -21.74 10.07 8.23
CA SER A 121 -21.46 9.95 9.67
C SER A 121 -20.84 8.59 10.06
N GLU A 122 -21.26 7.50 9.40
CA GLU A 122 -20.75 6.14 9.63
C GLU A 122 -19.24 6.00 9.32
N TRP A 123 -18.75 6.72 8.31
CA TRP A 123 -17.40 6.54 7.74
C TRP A 123 -16.48 7.74 7.98
N LYS A 124 -17.03 8.86 8.43
CA LYS A 124 -16.29 10.11 8.62
C LYS A 124 -15.07 9.87 9.52
N GLY A 125 -13.89 10.12 8.96
CA GLY A 125 -12.63 9.95 9.68
C GLY A 125 -12.22 8.50 9.93
N LYS A 126 -12.85 7.48 9.31
CA LYS A 126 -12.44 6.07 9.46
C LYS A 126 -11.31 5.64 8.54
N PHE A 127 -11.11 6.32 7.42
CA PHE A 127 -10.08 5.99 6.44
C PHE A 127 -9.65 7.23 5.65
N LYS A 128 -8.51 7.11 4.97
CA LYS A 128 -8.00 8.07 3.98
C LYS A 128 -8.02 7.43 2.59
N ILE A 129 -8.06 8.26 1.56
CA ILE A 129 -8.20 7.82 0.17
C ILE A 129 -7.00 8.30 -0.62
N GLY A 130 -6.38 7.41 -1.40
CA GLY A 130 -5.28 7.76 -2.29
C GLY A 130 -5.46 7.17 -3.69
N SER A 131 -5.19 7.98 -4.70
CA SER A 131 -5.00 7.47 -6.06
C SER A 131 -3.53 7.06 -6.25
N THR A 132 -3.29 6.02 -7.03
CA THR A 132 -1.94 5.49 -7.27
C THR A 132 -1.67 5.26 -8.75
N SER A 133 -0.37 5.20 -9.08
CA SER A 133 0.09 4.60 -10.32
C SER A 133 -0.04 3.05 -10.27
N HIS A 134 0.57 2.32 -11.21
CA HIS A 134 0.20 0.92 -11.42
C HIS A 134 0.65 0.09 -10.23
N ILE A 135 -0.30 -0.29 -9.37
CA ILE A 135 0.04 -0.99 -8.12
C ILE A 135 0.12 -2.51 -8.26
N GLY A 136 -0.39 -3.07 -9.35
CA GLY A 136 -0.47 -4.53 -9.57
C GLY A 136 -1.93 -4.98 -9.62
N GLY A 137 -2.18 -6.29 -9.70
CA GLY A 137 -3.54 -6.83 -9.62
C GLY A 137 -4.52 -6.37 -10.72
N HIS A 138 -4.04 -5.83 -11.85
CA HIS A 138 -4.90 -5.31 -12.94
C HIS A 138 -5.81 -6.38 -13.57
N LYS A 139 -5.45 -7.67 -13.43
CA LYS A 139 -6.36 -8.79 -13.73
C LYS A 139 -7.69 -8.69 -12.98
N PHE A 140 -7.70 -8.05 -11.82
CA PHE A 140 -8.85 -7.82 -10.95
C PHE A 140 -9.20 -6.31 -10.85
N ALA A 141 -9.16 -5.58 -11.97
CA ALA A 141 -9.44 -4.15 -12.03
C ALA A 141 -10.70 -3.74 -11.23
N GLY A 142 -10.70 -2.50 -10.73
CA GLY A 142 -11.46 -2.17 -9.52
C GLY A 142 -10.78 -2.76 -8.28
N ASN A 143 -9.44 -2.75 -8.24
CA ASN A 143 -8.70 -3.21 -7.08
C ASN A 143 -8.41 -2.06 -6.12
N ILE A 144 -8.39 -2.40 -4.84
CA ILE A 144 -7.92 -1.52 -3.79
C ILE A 144 -6.89 -2.25 -2.92
N ILE A 145 -6.03 -1.47 -2.27
CA ILE A 145 -5.17 -1.94 -1.19
C ILE A 145 -5.51 -1.14 0.05
N ILE A 146 -5.75 -1.84 1.16
CA ILE A 146 -5.93 -1.22 2.46
C ILE A 146 -4.61 -1.29 3.23
N TYR A 147 -4.06 -0.12 3.56
CA TYR A 147 -2.85 0.06 4.34
C TYR A 147 -3.23 0.44 5.78
N PRO A 148 -2.56 -0.06 6.84
CA PRO A 148 -1.24 -0.70 6.80
C PRO A 148 -1.24 -2.23 6.73
N THR A 149 -2.40 -2.88 6.82
CA THR A 149 -2.48 -4.35 6.78
C THR A 149 -1.99 -4.94 5.46
N GLY A 150 -2.12 -4.17 4.37
CA GLY A 150 -1.72 -4.60 3.04
C GLY A 150 -2.73 -5.57 2.43
N ASP A 151 -4.00 -5.49 2.79
CA ASP A 151 -5.06 -6.33 2.22
C ASP A 151 -5.43 -5.85 0.83
N TRP A 152 -5.47 -6.80 -0.11
CA TRP A 152 -5.85 -6.56 -1.49
C TRP A 152 -7.28 -7.02 -1.74
N TYR A 153 -8.07 -6.15 -2.33
CA TYR A 153 -9.40 -6.48 -2.85
C TYR A 153 -9.45 -6.19 -4.34
N GLY A 154 -10.31 -6.91 -5.07
CA GLY A 154 -10.46 -6.74 -6.50
C GLY A 154 -11.88 -7.00 -6.99
N LEU A 155 -12.12 -6.63 -8.26
CA LEU A 155 -13.45 -6.68 -8.87
C LEU A 155 -14.48 -5.79 -8.15
N LEU A 156 -14.02 -4.65 -7.64
CA LEU A 156 -14.88 -3.67 -6.98
C LEU A 156 -15.48 -2.69 -7.97
N ASN A 157 -16.65 -2.19 -7.61
CA ASN A 157 -17.37 -1.10 -8.26
C ASN A 157 -18.16 -0.30 -7.21
N GLN A 158 -18.92 0.70 -7.66
CA GLN A 158 -19.69 1.58 -6.77
C GLN A 158 -20.76 0.84 -5.95
N ASN A 159 -21.24 -0.32 -6.43
CA ASN A 159 -22.32 -1.05 -5.76
C ASN A 159 -21.83 -1.99 -4.65
N ASN A 160 -20.58 -2.45 -4.70
CA ASN A 160 -20.07 -3.44 -3.75
C ASN A 160 -18.96 -2.91 -2.83
N ILE A 161 -18.33 -1.77 -3.15
CA ILE A 161 -17.21 -1.27 -2.37
C ILE A 161 -17.62 -0.94 -0.93
N GLN A 162 -18.79 -0.33 -0.72
CA GLN A 162 -19.27 0.00 0.62
C GLN A 162 -19.34 -1.24 1.52
N GLU A 163 -19.86 -2.35 0.99
CA GLU A 163 -19.97 -3.60 1.73
C GLU A 163 -18.59 -4.19 2.03
N VAL A 164 -17.68 -4.18 1.07
CA VAL A 164 -16.29 -4.65 1.30
C VAL A 164 -15.59 -3.84 2.38
N ILE A 165 -15.78 -2.51 2.41
CA ILE A 165 -15.23 -1.65 3.46
C ILE A 165 -15.89 -1.94 4.82
N ARG A 166 -17.21 -2.16 4.86
CA ARG A 166 -17.93 -2.58 6.07
C ARG A 166 -17.38 -3.89 6.63
N MET A 167 -17.27 -4.92 5.79
CA MET A 167 -16.70 -6.21 6.17
C MET A 167 -15.29 -6.07 6.71
N TYR A 168 -14.43 -5.29 6.04
CA TYR A 168 -13.07 -5.03 6.53
C TYR A 168 -13.06 -4.43 7.94
N PHE A 169 -13.86 -3.38 8.20
CA PHE A 169 -13.92 -2.75 9.53
C PHE A 169 -14.60 -3.62 10.60
N ASN A 170 -15.38 -4.62 10.20
CA ASN A 170 -15.97 -5.61 11.10
C ASN A 170 -15.03 -6.79 11.39
N GLY A 171 -13.90 -6.91 10.68
CA GLY A 171 -12.95 -8.02 10.81
C GLY A 171 -13.16 -9.16 9.80
N ASP A 172 -14.15 -9.06 8.92
CA ASP A 172 -14.46 -10.04 7.87
C ASP A 172 -13.60 -9.79 6.62
N ILE A 173 -12.28 -9.93 6.80
CA ILE A 173 -11.26 -9.47 5.84
C ILE A 173 -11.26 -10.31 4.55
N THR A 174 -11.44 -11.64 4.66
CA THR A 174 -11.21 -12.65 3.61
C THR A 174 -12.42 -12.92 2.72
N ASN A 175 -13.26 -11.92 2.50
CA ASN A 175 -14.47 -12.04 1.68
C ASN A 175 -14.19 -12.42 0.20
N LEU A 176 -15.26 -12.60 -0.60
CA LEU A 176 -15.17 -13.00 -2.02
C LEU A 176 -14.30 -12.05 -2.87
N HIS A 177 -14.14 -10.80 -2.46
CA HIS A 177 -13.32 -9.81 -3.16
C HIS A 177 -11.86 -9.81 -2.73
N TRP A 178 -11.49 -10.48 -1.63
CA TRP A 178 -10.12 -10.54 -1.13
C TRP A 178 -9.20 -11.33 -2.09
N ARG A 179 -8.03 -10.78 -2.37
CA ARG A 179 -7.04 -11.29 -3.33
C ARG A 179 -5.69 -11.61 -2.69
N GLY A 180 -5.60 -11.48 -1.37
CA GLY A 180 -4.39 -11.75 -0.60
C GLY A 180 -4.03 -10.57 0.28
N GLN A 181 -3.05 -10.79 1.14
CA GLN A 181 -2.47 -9.76 1.98
C GLN A 181 -0.96 -9.72 1.73
N MET A 182 -0.41 -8.52 1.64
CA MET A 182 1.02 -8.33 1.44
C MET A 182 1.79 -8.98 2.60
N ALA A 183 2.98 -9.52 2.28
CA ALA A 183 3.87 -10.20 3.23
C ALA A 183 3.37 -11.54 3.80
N LEU A 184 2.24 -12.09 3.32
CA LEU A 184 1.83 -13.46 3.64
C LEU A 184 2.26 -14.46 2.57
N THR A 185 2.65 -15.67 2.99
CA THR A 185 2.87 -16.79 2.08
C THR A 185 1.54 -17.35 1.56
N PRO A 186 1.53 -18.09 0.44
CA PRO A 186 0.32 -18.77 -0.03
C PRO A 186 -0.36 -19.65 1.03
N GLU A 187 0.41 -20.32 1.89
CA GLU A 187 -0.07 -21.17 2.98
C GLU A 187 -0.74 -20.36 4.08
N GLN A 188 -0.12 -19.26 4.50
CA GLN A 188 -0.69 -18.33 5.50
C GLN A 188 -2.00 -17.73 5.01
N GLN A 189 -2.07 -17.32 3.74
CA GLN A 189 -3.30 -16.81 3.14
C GLN A 189 -4.41 -17.86 3.07
N LYS A 190 -4.08 -19.13 2.82
CA LYS A 190 -5.06 -20.24 2.85
C LYS A 190 -5.62 -20.44 4.26
N LEU A 191 -4.75 -20.40 5.28
CA LEU A 191 -5.16 -20.56 6.67
C LEU A 191 -6.10 -19.44 7.14
N LEU A 192 -5.87 -18.20 6.68
CA LEU A 192 -6.77 -17.09 6.98
C LEU A 192 -8.17 -17.35 6.41
N LYS A 193 -8.28 -17.82 5.17
CA LYS A 193 -9.56 -18.12 4.52
C LYS A 193 -10.35 -19.25 5.16
N THR A 194 -9.71 -20.13 5.92
CA THR A 194 -10.39 -21.27 6.58
C THR A 194 -10.88 -20.93 7.98
N THR A 195 -10.42 -19.80 8.55
CA THR A 195 -10.69 -19.40 9.94
C THR A 195 -11.80 -18.33 10.04
N THR A 196 -12.31 -17.88 8.90
CA THR A 196 -13.34 -16.84 8.73
C THR A 196 -14.54 -17.46 8.05
#